data_AF-A0A960XDL5-F1
#
_entry.id   AF-A0A960XDL5-F1
#
_cell.length_a   1.000
_cell.length_b   1.000
_cell.length_c   1.000
_cell.angle_alpha   90.00
_cell.angle_beta   90.00
_cell.angle_gamma   90.00
#
_symmetry.space_group_name_H-M   'P 1'
#
loop_
_entity.id
_entity.type
_entity.pdbx_description
1 polymer ?
#
loop_
_entity_poly.entity_id
_entity_poly.type
_entity_poly.pdbx_seq_one_letter_code
_entity_poly.pdbx_strand_id
1 'polypeptide(L)'
;MFRYLALFLCVATLAWGDIVYAPCPPQLRHDVWHQVQPYLLPDTHPAKEKLDQLFSSYKVTRSHANLRKSGFILTDRKFHKVIVAKHPQLKGYVVKIYTDEQPEKMEWARWITRIVGADAIRKKILEKGYQHDFVVPRKWIYPLPSDPHHYPNRKHFVLIAEDMRLLDRMSNYSHWKHATSPQLLHKLYVLFRDLGLSDSCLAFNVPFNVNGQIAIIDTEIHHTWPVPYERLLQYLNPHNQVFWRQLTKCKKSAI
;
A
#
# COMPACT_ATOMS: atom_id res chain seq x y z
N MET A 1 48.33 -24.82 24.72
CA MET A 1 48.21 -23.35 24.91
C MET A 1 46.96 -22.88 24.18
N PHE A 2 45.80 -23.01 24.82
CA PHE A 2 44.47 -22.76 24.23
C PHE A 2 44.18 -21.25 24.18
N ARG A 3 43.90 -20.71 22.98
CA ARG A 3 43.42 -19.34 22.80
C ARG A 3 41.90 -19.32 22.96
N TYR A 4 41.42 -18.64 23.99
CA TYR A 4 40.00 -18.36 24.19
C TYR A 4 39.51 -17.33 23.18
N LEU A 5 38.54 -17.74 22.35
CA LEU A 5 37.75 -16.87 21.49
C LEU A 5 36.55 -16.39 22.31
N ALA A 6 36.57 -15.15 22.80
CA ALA A 6 35.42 -14.55 23.46
C ALA A 6 34.47 -13.98 22.39
N LEU A 7 33.39 -14.72 22.09
CA LEU A 7 32.27 -14.22 21.31
C LEU A 7 31.47 -13.23 22.18
N PHE A 8 31.53 -11.94 21.87
CA PHE A 8 30.60 -10.97 22.39
C PHE A 8 29.25 -11.13 21.68
N LEU A 9 28.31 -11.81 22.35
CA LEU A 9 26.89 -11.75 22.03
C LEU A 9 26.36 -10.38 22.46
N CYS A 10 26.38 -9.41 21.55
CA CYS A 10 25.56 -8.20 21.67
C CYS A 10 24.09 -8.60 21.46
N VAL A 11 23.41 -8.97 22.55
CA VAL A 11 21.95 -9.02 22.59
C VAL A 11 21.48 -7.56 22.63
N ALA A 12 21.25 -6.99 21.45
CA ALA A 12 20.53 -5.73 21.33
C ALA A 12 19.07 -5.97 21.74
N THR A 13 18.76 -5.79 23.02
CA THR A 13 17.38 -5.60 23.47
C THR A 13 16.92 -4.26 22.91
N LEU A 14 16.31 -4.28 21.73
CA LEU A 14 15.51 -3.14 21.27
C LEU A 14 14.45 -2.90 22.34
N ALA A 15 14.57 -1.79 23.07
CA ALA A 15 13.51 -1.33 23.94
C ALA A 15 12.30 -1.07 23.04
N TRP A 16 11.31 -1.95 23.13
CA TRP A 16 9.98 -1.69 22.61
C TRP A 16 9.40 -0.62 23.54
N GLY A 17 9.72 0.66 23.27
CA GLY A 17 8.98 1.74 23.90
C GLY A 17 7.50 1.49 23.60
N ASP A 18 6.68 1.45 24.65
CA ASP A 18 5.26 1.15 24.53
C ASP A 18 4.66 2.04 23.44
N ILE A 19 4.27 1.42 22.32
CA ILE A 19 3.59 2.15 21.26
C ILE A 19 2.24 2.52 21.84
N VAL A 20 2.11 3.78 22.25
CA VAL A 20 0.84 4.35 22.67
C VAL A 20 -0.01 4.51 21.42
N TYR A 21 -1.20 3.91 21.46
CA TYR A 21 -2.23 4.06 20.44
C TYR A 21 -3.37 4.89 21.01
N ALA A 22 -4.08 5.60 20.13
CA ALA A 22 -5.33 6.28 20.48
C ALA A 22 -6.32 5.31 21.15
N PRO A 23 -7.18 5.77 22.07
CA PRO A 23 -8.23 4.92 22.64
C PRO A 23 -9.31 4.56 21.59
N CYS A 24 -10.01 3.45 21.81
CA CYS A 24 -11.14 3.02 20.96
C CYS A 24 -12.24 4.11 20.94
N PRO A 25 -12.68 4.58 19.76
CA PRO A 25 -13.80 5.51 19.67
C PRO A 25 -15.10 4.89 20.20
N PRO A 26 -15.95 5.61 20.97
CA PRO A 26 -17.15 5.05 21.59
C PRO A 26 -18.16 4.43 20.61
N GLN A 27 -18.27 5.01 19.40
CA GLN A 27 -19.18 4.55 18.36
C GLN A 27 -18.67 3.33 17.57
N LEU A 28 -17.42 2.92 17.78
CA LEU A 28 -16.83 1.80 17.05
C LEU A 28 -16.98 0.52 17.88
N ARG A 29 -17.37 -0.58 17.21
CA ARG A 29 -17.39 -1.88 17.88
C ARG A 29 -15.99 -2.30 18.30
N HIS A 30 -15.87 -2.85 19.51
CA HIS A 30 -14.59 -3.29 20.08
C HIS A 30 -13.87 -4.35 19.22
N ASP A 31 -14.62 -5.26 18.58
CA ASP A 31 -14.03 -6.29 17.72
C ASP A 31 -13.38 -5.71 16.45
N VAL A 32 -13.95 -4.63 15.90
CA VAL A 32 -13.33 -3.89 14.79
C VAL A 32 -12.05 -3.19 15.27
N TRP A 33 -12.11 -2.56 16.45
CA TRP A 33 -10.96 -1.90 17.04
C TRP A 33 -9.78 -2.85 17.26
N HIS A 34 -10.03 -4.02 17.86
CA HIS A 34 -9.01 -5.04 18.08
C HIS A 34 -8.34 -5.52 16.78
N GLN A 35 -9.10 -5.61 15.69
CA GLN A 35 -8.56 -6.01 14.39
C GLN A 35 -7.66 -4.94 13.76
N VAL A 36 -8.01 -3.65 13.90
CA VAL A 36 -7.22 -2.56 13.32
C VAL A 36 -6.03 -2.15 14.18
N GLN A 37 -6.09 -2.36 15.50
CA GLN A 37 -5.09 -1.90 16.47
C GLN A 37 -3.64 -2.18 16.06
N PRO A 38 -3.27 -3.38 15.57
CA PRO A 38 -1.88 -3.67 15.18
C PRO A 38 -1.37 -2.86 13.98
N TYR A 39 -2.28 -2.23 13.24
CA TYR A 39 -2.01 -1.52 11.99
C TYR A 39 -2.18 -0.01 12.11
N LEU A 40 -2.51 0.49 13.31
CA LEU A 40 -2.73 1.91 13.54
C LEU A 40 -1.45 2.71 13.32
N LEU A 41 -1.63 3.94 12.85
CA LEU A 41 -0.57 4.94 12.80
C LEU A 41 -0.10 5.23 14.25
N PRO A 42 1.20 5.03 14.57
CA PRO A 42 1.72 5.33 15.90
C PRO A 42 1.59 6.82 16.25
N ASP A 43 1.43 7.15 17.52
CA ASP A 43 1.39 8.56 17.97
C ASP A 43 2.71 9.31 17.70
N THR A 44 3.83 8.59 17.65
CA THR A 44 5.15 9.12 17.31
C THR A 44 5.36 9.34 15.81
N HIS A 45 4.40 8.99 14.96
CA HIS A 45 4.56 9.08 13.52
C HIS A 45 4.62 10.55 13.06
N PRO A 46 5.58 10.97 12.22
CA PRO A 46 5.75 12.37 11.80
C PRO A 46 4.55 13.05 11.12
N ALA A 47 3.61 12.25 10.58
CA ALA A 47 2.37 12.75 9.98
C ALA A 47 1.22 12.94 10.99
N LYS A 48 1.33 12.39 12.22
CA LYS A 48 0.20 12.27 13.17
C LYS A 48 -0.43 13.61 13.51
N GLU A 49 0.35 14.58 14.00
CA GLU A 49 -0.16 15.89 14.39
C GLU A 49 -0.90 16.61 13.24
N LYS A 50 -0.35 16.51 12.02
CA LYS A 50 -0.95 17.12 10.83
C LYS A 50 -2.23 16.41 10.41
N LEU A 51 -2.30 15.09 10.57
CA LEU A 51 -3.53 14.33 10.33
C LEU A 51 -4.60 14.71 11.35
N ASP A 52 -4.23 14.87 12.62
CA ASP A 52 -5.13 15.34 13.68
C ASP A 52 -5.71 16.72 13.32
N GLN A 53 -4.84 17.66 12.92
CA GLN A 53 -5.27 18.99 12.47
C GLN A 53 -6.18 18.93 11.25
N LEU A 54 -5.80 18.15 10.21
CA LEU A 54 -6.57 18.06 8.97
C LEU A 54 -7.95 17.42 9.18
N PHE A 55 -8.04 16.37 9.97
CA PHE A 55 -9.28 15.64 10.21
C PHE A 55 -10.08 16.16 11.42
N SER A 56 -9.55 17.12 12.17
CA SER A 56 -10.26 17.77 13.29
C SER A 56 -11.62 18.37 12.88
N SER A 57 -11.73 18.79 11.61
CA SER A 57 -13.00 19.22 11.02
C SER A 57 -13.84 18.01 10.62
N TYR A 58 -14.97 17.84 11.30
CA TYR A 58 -15.88 16.70 11.17
C TYR A 58 -16.43 16.43 9.75
N LYS A 59 -16.26 17.36 8.79
CA LYS A 59 -16.86 17.23 7.45
C LYS A 59 -15.89 16.76 6.37
N VAL A 60 -14.61 16.56 6.68
CA VAL A 60 -13.55 16.36 5.66
C VAL A 60 -13.86 15.16 4.75
N THR A 61 -14.24 14.02 5.32
CA THR A 61 -14.51 12.77 4.59
C THR A 61 -15.95 12.63 4.09
N ARG A 62 -16.81 13.63 4.30
CA ARG A 62 -18.23 13.54 3.92
C ARG A 62 -18.42 13.27 2.42
N SER A 63 -17.72 14.06 1.60
CA SER A 63 -17.86 14.04 0.15
C SER A 63 -16.54 14.40 -0.55
N HIS A 64 -16.49 14.20 -1.87
CA HIS A 64 -15.36 14.67 -2.69
C HIS A 64 -15.21 16.19 -2.64
N ALA A 65 -16.31 16.94 -2.56
CA ALA A 65 -16.29 18.40 -2.48
C ALA A 65 -15.68 18.86 -1.15
N ASN A 66 -16.02 18.17 -0.05
CA ASN A 66 -15.46 18.46 1.27
C ASN A 66 -13.95 18.18 1.32
N LEU A 67 -13.48 17.07 0.74
CA LEU A 67 -12.05 16.78 0.64
C LEU A 67 -11.30 17.91 -0.08
N ARG A 68 -11.79 18.36 -1.25
CA ARG A 68 -11.18 19.47 -2.00
C ARG A 68 -11.22 20.79 -1.22
N LYS A 69 -12.35 21.11 -0.59
CA LYS A 69 -12.49 22.31 0.25
C LYS A 69 -11.51 22.30 1.43
N SER A 70 -11.13 21.12 1.90
CA SER A 70 -10.15 20.92 2.98
C SER A 70 -8.69 20.89 2.47
N GLY A 71 -8.45 21.24 1.19
CA GLY A 71 -7.10 21.35 0.63
C GLY A 71 -6.53 20.07 0.01
N PHE A 72 -7.28 18.96 -0.02
CA PHE A 72 -6.81 17.73 -0.64
C PHE A 72 -6.80 17.81 -2.18
N ILE A 73 -5.71 17.35 -2.76
CA ILE A 73 -5.52 17.20 -4.20
C ILE A 73 -5.80 15.73 -4.56
N LEU A 74 -6.90 15.48 -5.25
CA LEU A 74 -7.36 14.13 -5.59
C LEU A 74 -6.70 13.65 -6.89
N THR A 75 -6.12 12.44 -6.89
CA THR A 75 -5.37 11.91 -8.04
C THR A 75 -6.23 11.08 -8.99
N ASP A 76 -7.50 10.79 -8.68
CA ASP A 76 -8.37 9.95 -9.52
C ASP A 76 -9.83 10.42 -9.59
N ARG A 77 -10.53 10.07 -10.69
CA ARG A 77 -11.83 10.66 -11.10
C ARG A 77 -13.04 9.73 -11.00
N LYS A 78 -12.94 8.53 -10.41
CA LYS A 78 -14.05 7.55 -10.37
C LYS A 78 -14.72 7.49 -9.00
N PHE A 79 -16.01 7.82 -8.95
CA PHE A 79 -16.83 7.97 -7.74
C PHE A 79 -16.95 6.72 -6.84
N HIS A 80 -16.67 5.51 -7.35
CA HIS A 80 -16.91 4.24 -6.62
C HIS A 80 -15.63 3.52 -6.14
N LYS A 81 -14.46 4.12 -6.30
CA LYS A 81 -13.20 3.52 -5.84
C LYS A 81 -12.63 4.30 -4.66
N VAL A 82 -11.68 3.68 -3.98
CA VAL A 82 -10.81 4.38 -3.02
C VAL A 82 -10.28 5.66 -3.66
N ILE A 83 -10.49 6.78 -2.99
CA ILE A 83 -9.95 8.07 -3.39
C ILE A 83 -8.51 8.13 -2.90
N VAL A 84 -7.58 8.34 -3.83
CA VAL A 84 -6.19 8.62 -3.49
C VAL A 84 -6.01 10.14 -3.52
N ALA A 85 -5.49 10.68 -2.42
CA ALA A 85 -5.37 12.13 -2.22
C ALA A 85 -3.99 12.50 -1.67
N LYS A 86 -3.52 13.68 -2.06
CA LYS A 86 -2.33 14.34 -1.49
C LYS A 86 -2.75 15.61 -0.75
N HIS A 87 -1.97 16.00 0.25
CA HIS A 87 -2.15 17.29 0.93
C HIS A 87 -0.79 17.98 1.08
N PRO A 88 -0.65 19.30 0.81
CA PRO A 88 0.63 20.00 0.90
C PRO A 88 1.35 19.89 2.26
N GLN A 89 0.59 19.73 3.36
CA GLN A 89 1.13 19.54 4.70
C GLN A 89 1.67 18.12 4.95
N LEU A 90 1.17 17.11 4.22
CA LEU A 90 1.53 15.69 4.36
C LEU A 90 2.63 15.29 3.36
N LYS A 91 3.74 16.02 3.35
CA LYS A 91 4.88 15.73 2.46
C LYS A 91 5.39 14.31 2.67
N GLY A 92 5.58 13.57 1.57
CA GLY A 92 6.04 12.18 1.60
C GLY A 92 4.95 11.14 1.84
N TYR A 93 3.67 11.55 1.91
CA TYR A 93 2.55 10.64 2.13
C TYR A 93 1.40 10.89 1.16
N VAL A 94 0.61 9.84 0.94
CA VAL A 94 -0.70 9.88 0.30
C VAL A 94 -1.76 9.33 1.26
N VAL A 95 -2.98 9.84 1.16
CA VAL A 95 -4.12 9.39 1.95
C VAL A 95 -5.10 8.67 1.03
N LYS A 96 -5.45 7.45 1.39
CA LYS A 96 -6.48 6.65 0.72
C LYS A 96 -7.77 6.71 1.56
N ILE A 97 -8.84 7.18 0.94
CA ILE A 97 -10.06 7.62 1.61
C ILE A 97 -11.27 6.95 0.94
N TYR A 98 -12.20 6.45 1.76
CA TYR A 98 -13.58 6.33 1.34
C TYR A 98 -14.38 7.49 1.93
N THR A 99 -15.34 8.04 1.20
CA THR A 99 -16.23 9.10 1.74
C THR A 99 -17.47 8.49 2.37
N ASP A 100 -18.15 9.25 3.22
CA ASP A 100 -19.40 8.80 3.86
C ASP A 100 -20.52 8.57 2.83
N GLU A 101 -20.47 9.26 1.69
CA GLU A 101 -21.36 9.04 0.54
C GLU A 101 -21.10 7.74 -0.24
N GLN A 102 -19.96 7.07 -0.02
CA GLN A 102 -19.64 5.82 -0.71
C GLN A 102 -20.28 4.62 0.02
N PRO A 103 -20.78 3.63 -0.75
CA PRO A 103 -21.51 2.48 -0.20
C PRO A 103 -20.63 1.47 0.53
N GLU A 104 -19.31 1.65 0.54
CA GLU A 104 -18.37 0.76 1.23
C GLU A 104 -18.65 0.76 2.74
N LYS A 105 -18.93 -0.41 3.32
CA LYS A 105 -19.30 -0.52 4.75
C LYS A 105 -18.18 -1.06 5.64
N MET A 106 -17.16 -1.67 5.04
CA MET A 106 -16.08 -2.36 5.76
C MET A 106 -14.72 -1.87 5.26
N GLU A 107 -14.51 -0.56 5.25
CA GLU A 107 -13.25 0.03 4.77
C GLU A 107 -12.03 -0.48 5.55
N TRP A 108 -12.19 -0.73 6.85
CA TRP A 108 -11.13 -1.21 7.74
C TRP A 108 -10.59 -2.57 7.28
N ALA A 109 -11.46 -3.51 6.89
CA ALA A 109 -11.04 -4.83 6.42
C ALA A 109 -10.20 -4.70 5.14
N ARG A 110 -10.61 -3.82 4.22
CA ARG A 110 -9.87 -3.54 2.99
C ARG A 110 -8.56 -2.76 3.24
N TRP A 111 -8.45 -2.04 4.35
CA TRP A 111 -7.20 -1.41 4.77
C TRP A 111 -6.23 -2.43 5.34
N ILE A 112 -6.70 -3.34 6.21
CA ILE A 112 -5.90 -4.43 6.76
C ILE A 112 -5.33 -5.29 5.65
N THR A 113 -6.15 -5.74 4.68
CA THR A 113 -5.67 -6.60 3.58
C THR A 113 -4.56 -5.91 2.78
N ARG A 114 -4.68 -4.61 2.53
CA ARG A 114 -3.65 -3.83 1.83
C ARG A 114 -2.36 -3.71 2.63
N ILE A 115 -2.42 -3.60 3.96
CA ILE A 115 -1.22 -3.55 4.80
C ILE A 115 -0.54 -4.91 4.84
N VAL A 116 -1.29 -5.98 5.12
CA VAL A 116 -0.79 -7.35 5.14
C VAL A 116 -0.14 -7.73 3.80
N GLY A 117 -0.79 -7.42 2.68
CA GLY A 117 -0.23 -7.66 1.35
C GLY A 117 1.07 -6.87 1.11
N ALA A 118 1.13 -5.62 1.57
CA ALA A 118 2.34 -4.79 1.45
C ALA A 118 3.51 -5.37 2.25
N ASP A 119 3.26 -5.89 3.45
CA ASP A 119 4.29 -6.46 4.31
C ASP A 119 4.77 -7.82 3.79
N ALA A 120 3.87 -8.65 3.26
CA ALA A 120 4.24 -9.89 2.58
C ALA A 120 5.16 -9.61 1.37
N ILE A 121 4.82 -8.61 0.55
CA ILE A 121 5.64 -8.17 -0.58
C ILE A 121 7.00 -7.65 -0.10
N ARG A 122 7.02 -6.78 0.92
CA ARG A 122 8.26 -6.21 1.47
C ARG A 122 9.21 -7.30 1.97
N LYS A 123 8.67 -8.25 2.73
CA LYS A 123 9.41 -9.41 3.23
C LYS A 123 9.98 -10.23 2.06
N LYS A 124 9.16 -10.51 1.04
CA LYS A 124 9.62 -11.28 -0.13
C LYS A 124 10.69 -10.56 -0.95
N ILE A 125 10.58 -9.25 -1.11
CA ILE A 125 11.60 -8.43 -1.78
C ILE A 125 12.94 -8.54 -1.04
N LEU A 126 12.91 -8.43 0.29
CA LEU A 126 14.10 -8.58 1.14
C LEU A 126 14.70 -9.99 1.04
N GLU A 127 13.88 -11.04 1.18
CA GLU A 127 14.30 -12.43 1.07
C GLU A 127 14.96 -12.76 -0.28
N LYS A 128 14.51 -12.13 -1.37
CA LYS A 128 15.01 -12.37 -2.72
C LYS A 128 16.18 -11.45 -3.12
N GLY A 129 16.55 -10.46 -2.30
CA GLY A 129 17.59 -9.49 -2.66
C GLY A 129 17.15 -8.53 -3.79
N TYR A 130 15.85 -8.22 -3.87
CA TYR A 130 15.22 -7.48 -4.97
C TYR A 130 15.02 -5.98 -4.69
N GLN A 131 15.60 -5.44 -3.61
CA GLN A 131 15.41 -4.06 -3.14
C GLN A 131 15.84 -3.00 -4.16
N HIS A 132 16.80 -3.33 -5.04
CA HIS A 132 17.23 -2.41 -6.10
C HIS A 132 16.14 -2.23 -7.17
N ASP A 133 15.34 -3.25 -7.44
CA ASP A 133 14.36 -3.25 -8.53
C ASP A 133 12.94 -2.90 -8.07
N PHE A 134 12.60 -3.23 -6.82
CA PHE A 134 11.22 -3.12 -6.32
C PHE A 134 11.14 -2.38 -4.99
N VAL A 135 10.05 -1.65 -4.85
CA VAL A 135 9.68 -0.95 -3.62
C VAL A 135 8.19 -1.14 -3.32
N VAL A 136 7.82 -1.04 -2.05
CA VAL A 136 6.44 -1.14 -1.61
C VAL A 136 6.21 -0.12 -0.48
N PRO A 137 5.15 0.72 -0.55
CA PRO A 137 4.92 1.72 0.47
C PRO A 137 4.59 1.05 1.81
N ARG A 138 5.12 1.60 2.91
CA ARG A 138 4.52 1.39 4.23
C ARG A 138 3.14 2.00 4.28
N LYS A 139 2.27 1.37 5.06
CA LYS A 139 0.86 1.67 5.13
C LYS A 139 0.40 1.59 6.59
N TRP A 140 -0.45 2.52 7.00
CA TRP A 140 -0.98 2.62 8.35
C TRP A 140 -2.44 3.01 8.32
N ILE A 141 -3.19 2.59 9.32
CA ILE A 141 -4.58 3.01 9.51
C ILE A 141 -4.59 4.24 10.43
N TYR A 142 -5.21 5.32 9.98
CA TYR A 142 -5.47 6.49 10.82
C TYR A 142 -6.95 6.51 11.23
N PRO A 143 -7.27 6.52 12.54
CA PRO A 143 -8.64 6.62 13.02
C PRO A 143 -9.17 8.05 12.84
N LEU A 144 -10.36 8.18 12.26
CA LEU A 144 -11.05 9.46 12.15
C LEU A 144 -11.67 9.85 13.50
N PRO A 145 -11.63 11.13 13.88
CA PRO A 145 -12.17 11.58 15.17
C PRO A 145 -13.67 11.32 15.26
N SER A 146 -14.17 11.10 16.47
CA SER A 146 -15.60 10.89 16.72
C SER A 146 -16.45 12.05 16.22
N ASP A 147 -17.54 11.72 15.53
CA ASP A 147 -18.51 12.67 15.02
C ASP A 147 -19.75 12.61 15.94
N PRO A 148 -20.21 13.73 16.51
CA PRO A 148 -21.47 13.78 17.24
C PRO A 148 -22.70 13.50 16.36
N HIS A 149 -22.56 13.58 15.03
CA HIS A 149 -23.63 13.33 14.07
C HIS A 149 -23.67 11.85 13.65
N HIS A 150 -24.85 11.24 13.77
CA HIS A 150 -25.08 9.84 13.44
C HIS A 150 -25.34 9.67 11.94
N TYR A 151 -24.28 9.66 11.13
CA TYR A 151 -24.39 9.30 9.71
C TYR A 151 -24.33 7.77 9.54
N PRO A 152 -25.32 7.14 8.87
CA PRO A 152 -25.41 5.67 8.81
C PRO A 152 -24.27 5.00 8.03
N ASN A 153 -23.59 5.72 7.14
CA ASN A 153 -22.49 5.23 6.31
C ASN A 153 -21.14 5.86 6.67
N ARG A 154 -21.03 6.41 7.88
CA ARG A 154 -19.82 7.09 8.34
C ARG A 154 -18.60 6.17 8.24
N LYS A 155 -17.51 6.71 7.71
CA LYS A 155 -16.21 6.05 7.69
C LYS A 155 -15.48 6.32 8.99
N HIS A 156 -14.78 5.31 9.48
CA HIS A 156 -14.05 5.38 10.74
C HIS A 156 -12.54 5.49 10.53
N PHE A 157 -12.06 5.15 9.34
CA PHE A 157 -10.65 5.02 9.06
C PHE A 157 -10.27 5.51 7.67
N VAL A 158 -9.09 6.11 7.58
CA VAL A 158 -8.38 6.31 6.32
C VAL A 158 -7.07 5.54 6.36
N LEU A 159 -6.52 5.24 5.18
CA LEU A 159 -5.24 4.57 5.06
C LEU A 159 -4.18 5.58 4.64
N ILE A 160 -3.14 5.71 5.46
CA ILE A 160 -1.94 6.51 5.18
C ILE A 160 -0.93 5.61 4.48
N ALA A 161 -0.32 6.06 3.39
CA ALA A 161 0.74 5.34 2.71
C ALA A 161 1.89 6.29 2.34
N GLU A 162 3.11 5.75 2.28
CA GLU A 162 4.26 6.50 1.74
C GLU A 162 4.02 6.92 0.29
N ASP A 163 4.38 8.16 -0.05
CA ASP A 163 4.39 8.65 -1.43
C ASP A 163 5.64 8.14 -2.15
N MET A 164 5.44 7.14 -3.01
CA MET A 164 6.52 6.48 -3.73
C MET A 164 7.12 7.32 -4.88
N ARG A 165 6.67 8.57 -5.07
CA ARG A 165 7.14 9.47 -6.15
C ARG A 165 7.05 8.79 -7.52
N LEU A 166 5.83 8.39 -7.85
CA LEU A 166 5.53 7.64 -9.07
C LEU A 166 5.71 8.52 -10.31
N LEU A 167 6.15 7.91 -11.42
CA LEU A 167 6.07 8.55 -12.72
C LEU A 167 4.61 8.83 -13.08
N ASP A 168 4.37 9.89 -13.87
CA ASP A 168 3.06 10.11 -14.46
C ASP A 168 2.69 8.96 -15.41
N ARG A 169 1.40 8.87 -15.76
CA ARG A 169 0.86 7.75 -16.51
C ARG A 169 1.58 7.51 -17.85
N MET A 170 1.90 8.58 -18.58
CA MET A 170 2.50 8.45 -19.91
C MET A 170 3.95 8.00 -19.79
N SER A 171 4.71 8.61 -18.88
CA SER A 171 6.10 8.23 -18.59
C SER A 171 6.18 6.79 -18.07
N ASN A 172 5.28 6.38 -17.16
CA ASN A 172 5.22 5.02 -16.65
C ASN A 172 4.99 3.99 -17.78
N TYR A 173 4.04 4.26 -18.69
CA TYR A 173 3.77 3.34 -19.80
C TYR A 173 4.92 3.28 -20.80
N SER A 174 5.60 4.41 -21.04
CA SER A 174 6.83 4.43 -21.82
C SER A 174 7.93 3.56 -21.19
N HIS A 175 8.14 3.65 -19.87
CA HIS A 175 9.08 2.80 -19.15
C HIS A 175 8.74 1.31 -19.27
N TRP A 176 7.48 0.92 -19.07
CA TRP A 176 7.04 -0.46 -19.27
C TRP A 176 7.35 -0.97 -20.68
N LYS A 177 7.16 -0.11 -21.69
CA LYS A 177 7.41 -0.45 -23.09
C LYS A 177 8.89 -0.57 -23.41
N HIS A 178 9.72 0.35 -22.91
CA HIS A 178 11.09 0.54 -23.43
C HIS A 178 12.21 0.23 -22.44
N ALA A 179 11.97 0.39 -21.13
CA ALA A 179 13.00 0.24 -20.10
C ALA A 179 13.00 -1.13 -19.40
N THR A 180 11.94 -1.94 -19.59
CA THR A 180 11.84 -3.24 -18.93
C THR A 180 12.76 -4.29 -19.58
N SER A 181 13.55 -5.01 -18.79
CA SER A 181 14.39 -6.12 -19.23
C SER A 181 13.75 -7.50 -18.93
N PRO A 182 14.16 -8.57 -19.62
CA PRO A 182 13.76 -9.93 -19.28
C PRO A 182 14.08 -10.32 -17.82
N GLN A 183 15.23 -9.87 -17.29
CA GLN A 183 15.62 -10.13 -15.91
C GLN A 183 14.66 -9.45 -14.92
N LEU A 184 14.29 -8.19 -15.17
CA LEU A 184 13.31 -7.47 -14.34
C LEU A 184 11.92 -8.15 -14.39
N LEU A 185 11.48 -8.56 -15.57
CA LEU A 185 10.24 -9.31 -15.75
C LEU A 185 10.26 -10.64 -15.01
N HIS A 186 11.36 -11.39 -15.06
CA HIS A 186 11.48 -12.64 -14.31
C HIS A 186 11.36 -12.40 -12.79
N LYS A 187 12.01 -11.37 -12.24
CA LYS A 187 11.88 -11.03 -10.82
C LYS A 187 10.45 -10.65 -10.45
N LEU A 188 9.77 -9.85 -11.29
CA LEU A 188 8.37 -9.49 -11.11
C LEU A 188 7.45 -10.72 -11.13
N TYR A 189 7.65 -11.62 -12.10
CA TYR A 189 6.92 -12.88 -12.20
C TYR A 189 7.07 -13.72 -10.93
N VAL A 190 8.28 -13.84 -10.37
CA VAL A 190 8.52 -14.54 -9.11
C VAL A 190 7.71 -13.93 -7.97
N LEU A 191 7.66 -12.60 -7.83
CA LEU A 191 6.84 -11.95 -6.81
C LEU A 191 5.34 -12.23 -7.02
N PHE A 192 4.85 -12.06 -8.24
CA PHE A 192 3.44 -12.26 -8.58
C PHE A 192 2.99 -13.69 -8.33
N ARG A 193 3.80 -14.66 -8.77
CA ARG A 193 3.54 -16.09 -8.61
C ARG A 193 3.57 -16.49 -7.13
N ASP A 194 4.64 -16.16 -6.42
CA ASP A 194 4.85 -16.65 -5.05
C ASP A 194 3.83 -16.05 -4.07
N LEU A 195 3.34 -14.84 -4.33
CA LEU A 195 2.43 -14.13 -3.44
C LEU A 195 0.99 -14.05 -3.97
N GLY A 196 0.68 -14.62 -5.14
CA GLY A 196 -0.67 -14.59 -5.71
C GLY A 196 -1.23 -13.17 -5.92
N LEU A 197 -0.43 -12.25 -6.49
CA LEU A 197 -0.76 -10.82 -6.62
C LEU A 197 -1.68 -10.55 -7.82
N SER A 198 -2.99 -10.77 -7.64
CA SER A 198 -3.96 -10.79 -8.74
C SER A 198 -4.33 -9.39 -9.27
N ASP A 199 -4.39 -8.38 -8.39
CA ASP A 199 -4.66 -6.99 -8.75
C ASP A 199 -3.42 -6.25 -9.28
N SER A 200 -2.22 -6.71 -8.94
CA SER A 200 -0.96 -6.06 -9.27
C SER A 200 -0.55 -6.22 -10.75
N CYS A 201 -1.21 -7.09 -11.52
CA CYS A 201 -0.86 -7.39 -12.91
C CYS A 201 -1.20 -6.26 -13.93
N LEU A 202 -1.35 -5.02 -13.48
CA LEU A 202 -1.65 -3.84 -14.28
C LEU A 202 -0.55 -2.80 -14.09
N ALA A 203 -0.04 -2.20 -15.16
CA ALA A 203 1.09 -1.25 -15.10
C ALA A 203 0.84 -0.03 -14.20
N PHE A 204 -0.42 0.35 -13.97
CA PHE A 204 -0.76 1.45 -13.05
C PHE A 204 -0.83 1.01 -11.57
N ASN A 205 -0.88 -0.29 -11.29
CA ASN A 205 -0.80 -0.87 -9.94
C ASN A 205 0.65 -1.25 -9.55
N VAL A 206 1.53 -1.37 -10.55
CA VAL A 206 2.98 -1.53 -10.41
C VAL A 206 3.78 -0.47 -11.18
N PRO A 207 3.56 0.83 -10.94
CA PRO A 207 4.23 1.89 -11.69
C PRO A 207 5.72 2.02 -11.33
N PHE A 208 6.51 2.54 -12.27
CA PHE A 208 7.87 2.99 -11.98
C PHE A 208 7.86 4.26 -11.12
N ASN A 209 8.83 4.38 -10.21
CA ASN A 209 9.12 5.62 -9.50
C ASN A 209 10.23 6.43 -10.20
N VAL A 210 10.46 7.65 -9.73
CA VAL A 210 11.53 8.54 -10.24
C VAL A 210 12.95 7.98 -10.08
N ASN A 211 13.16 6.93 -9.28
CA ASN A 211 14.45 6.24 -9.13
C ASN A 211 14.58 5.03 -10.08
N GLY A 212 13.61 4.78 -10.96
CA GLY A 212 13.61 3.65 -11.89
C GLY A 212 13.21 2.30 -11.27
N GLN A 213 12.72 2.29 -10.02
CA GLN A 213 12.24 1.08 -9.34
C GLN A 213 10.75 0.87 -9.62
N ILE A 214 10.28 -0.38 -9.65
CA ILE A 214 8.86 -0.71 -9.72
C ILE A 214 8.25 -0.62 -8.31
N ALA A 215 7.29 0.30 -8.13
CA ALA A 215 6.53 0.45 -6.90
C ALA A 215 5.26 -0.39 -6.96
N ILE A 216 5.11 -1.38 -6.06
CA ILE A 216 3.91 -2.22 -5.98
C ILE A 216 2.90 -1.54 -5.02
N ILE A 217 1.94 -0.79 -5.57
CA ILE A 217 1.12 0.16 -4.79
C ILE A 217 -0.28 -0.36 -4.43
N ASP A 218 -0.82 -1.26 -5.25
CA ASP A 218 -2.07 -1.96 -4.98
C ASP A 218 -1.74 -3.36 -4.48
N THR A 219 -2.23 -3.68 -3.29
CA THR A 219 -1.79 -4.84 -2.49
C THR A 219 -2.98 -5.50 -1.81
N GLU A 220 -4.19 -5.27 -2.33
CA GLU A 220 -5.43 -5.75 -1.72
C GLU A 220 -5.66 -7.23 -2.01
N ILE A 221 -5.51 -7.63 -3.27
CA ILE A 221 -5.79 -8.99 -3.75
C ILE A 221 -4.48 -9.76 -3.88
N HIS A 222 -4.03 -10.32 -2.76
CA HIS A 222 -2.87 -11.20 -2.65
C HIS A 222 -3.30 -12.62 -2.22
N HIS A 223 -2.36 -13.56 -2.27
CA HIS A 223 -2.56 -15.00 -2.06
C HIS A 223 -3.77 -15.57 -2.84
N THR A 224 -4.01 -15.02 -4.03
CA THR A 224 -5.12 -15.41 -4.89
C THR A 224 -4.58 -15.93 -6.21
N TRP A 225 -4.88 -17.19 -6.51
CA TRP A 225 -4.50 -17.86 -7.76
C TRP A 225 -5.76 -18.33 -8.51
N PRO A 226 -5.71 -18.42 -9.86
CA PRO A 226 -4.58 -18.07 -10.72
C PRO A 226 -4.37 -16.55 -10.83
N VAL A 227 -3.11 -16.16 -11.03
CA VAL A 227 -2.73 -14.75 -11.25
C VAL A 227 -2.98 -14.39 -12.73
N PRO A 228 -3.69 -13.28 -13.04
CA PRO A 228 -4.05 -12.88 -14.40
C PRO A 228 -2.89 -12.15 -15.10
N TYR A 229 -1.80 -12.88 -15.37
CA TYR A 229 -0.56 -12.32 -15.91
C TYR A 229 -0.73 -11.65 -17.28
N GLU A 230 -1.73 -12.04 -18.06
CA GLU A 230 -2.03 -11.51 -19.39
C GLU A 230 -2.32 -10.00 -19.37
N ARG A 231 -2.79 -9.46 -18.24
CA ARG A 231 -3.11 -8.04 -18.08
C ARG A 231 -1.92 -7.11 -18.29
N LEU A 232 -0.70 -7.58 -18.03
CA LEU A 232 0.52 -6.81 -18.19
C LEU A 232 1.00 -6.73 -19.65
N LEU A 233 0.60 -7.67 -20.51
CA LEU A 233 1.11 -7.81 -21.88
C LEU A 233 0.96 -6.55 -22.73
N GLN A 234 -0.16 -5.85 -22.57
CA GLN A 234 -0.48 -4.65 -23.35
C GLN A 234 0.53 -3.51 -23.14
N TYR A 235 1.28 -3.52 -22.03
CA TYR A 235 2.25 -2.47 -21.70
C TYR A 235 3.67 -2.80 -22.17
N LEU A 236 3.94 -4.05 -22.59
CA LEU A 236 5.27 -4.52 -22.96
C LEU A 236 5.54 -4.36 -24.47
N ASN A 237 6.82 -4.21 -24.84
CA ASN A 237 7.24 -4.31 -26.25
C ASN A 237 7.10 -5.76 -26.78
N PRO A 238 7.08 -5.97 -28.11
CA PRO A 238 6.85 -7.30 -28.69
C PRO A 238 7.80 -8.38 -28.19
N HIS A 239 9.09 -8.08 -28.05
CA HIS A 239 10.10 -9.01 -27.54
C HIS A 239 9.77 -9.45 -26.10
N ASN A 240 9.50 -8.49 -25.22
CA ASN A 240 9.14 -8.76 -23.83
C ASN A 240 7.77 -9.42 -23.67
N GLN A 241 6.84 -9.21 -24.61
CA GLN A 241 5.58 -9.97 -24.63
C GLN A 241 5.83 -11.46 -24.88
N VAL A 242 6.72 -11.80 -25.82
CA VAL A 242 7.08 -13.20 -26.09
C VAL A 242 7.71 -13.82 -24.83
N PHE A 243 8.68 -13.14 -24.24
CA PHE A 243 9.32 -13.58 -23.00
C PHE A 243 8.31 -13.76 -21.85
N TRP A 244 7.44 -12.78 -21.61
CA TRP A 244 6.42 -12.84 -20.55
C TRP A 244 5.43 -14.00 -20.76
N ARG A 245 5.01 -14.25 -22.01
CA ARG A 245 4.16 -15.42 -22.33
C ARG A 245 4.87 -16.73 -22.04
N GLN A 246 6.17 -16.83 -22.34
CA GLN A 246 6.95 -18.05 -22.04
C GLN A 246 7.03 -18.29 -20.53
N LEU A 247 7.33 -17.24 -19.74
CA LEU A 247 7.36 -17.34 -18.28
C LEU A 247 6.03 -17.80 -17.68
N THR A 248 4.92 -17.25 -18.18
CA THR A 248 3.59 -17.45 -17.57
C THR A 248 2.87 -18.70 -18.09
N LYS A 249 3.25 -19.23 -19.26
CA LYS A 249 2.80 -20.54 -19.76
C LYS A 249 3.47 -21.71 -19.07
N CYS A 250 4.64 -21.52 -18.47
CA CYS A 250 5.35 -22.55 -17.73
C CYS A 250 4.58 -22.85 -16.42
N LYS A 251 3.48 -23.60 -16.53
CA LYS A 251 2.82 -24.27 -15.41
C LYS A 251 3.79 -25.30 -14.85
N LYS A 252 4.72 -24.89 -13.99
CA LYS A 252 5.25 -25.84 -13.02
C LYS A 252 4.15 -26.04 -11.99
N SER A 253 3.38 -27.09 -12.20
CA SER A 253 2.69 -27.82 -11.14
C SER A 253 3.74 -28.11 -10.06
N ALA A 254 3.69 -27.36 -8.97
CA ALA A 254 4.41 -27.63 -7.73
C ALA A 254 3.41 -27.23 -6.64
N ILE A 255 2.60 -28.21 -6.23
CA ILE A 255 2.61 -28.85 -4.90
C ILE A 255 2.33 -27.81 -3.82
#